data_AF-A0A1L3JAW2-F1
#
_entry.id   AF-A0A1L3JAW2-F1
#
_cell.length_a   1.000
_cell.length_b   1.000
_cell.length_c   1.000
_cell.angle_alpha   90.00
_cell.angle_beta   90.00
_cell.angle_gamma   90.00
#
_symmetry.space_group_name_H-M   'P 1'
#
loop_
_entity.id
_entity.type
_entity.pdbx_description
1 polymer ?
#
loop_
_entity_poly.entity_id
_entity_poly.type
_entity_poly.pdbx_seq_one_letter_code
_entity_poly.pdbx_strand_id
1 'polypeptide(L)'
;MPPYIPHLTLCAAALLFSATPAAAQQAGSEAEKQSMSANAPAKTDKENVKNASSPEDPNEIVCKKFPPPVGTRVKGRKICKSKAQWADDEREIQQDLDRRQTRMGHQSG
;
A
#
# COMPACT_ATOMS: atom_id res chain seq x y z
N MET A 1 -7.25 49.12 7.09
CA MET A 1 -6.85 48.31 8.27
C MET A 1 -8.07 47.56 8.77
N PRO A 2 -7.99 46.27 9.11
CA PRO A 2 -9.10 45.52 9.70
C PRO A 2 -9.12 45.63 11.24
N PRO A 3 -10.30 45.79 11.88
CA PRO A 3 -10.45 45.58 13.32
C PRO A 3 -10.64 44.09 13.64
N TYR A 4 -9.97 43.60 14.69
CA TYR A 4 -10.20 42.28 15.29
C TYR A 4 -11.37 42.34 16.30
N ILE A 5 -12.16 41.27 16.39
CA ILE A 5 -12.92 40.92 17.61
C ILE A 5 -12.81 39.40 17.84
N PRO A 6 -12.23 38.92 18.97
CA PRO A 6 -12.05 37.49 19.24
C PRO A 6 -12.94 36.95 20.38
N HIS A 7 -14.06 36.29 20.04
CA HIS A 7 -14.90 35.51 20.95
C HIS A 7 -15.55 34.35 20.16
N LEU A 8 -15.92 33.19 20.73
CA LEU A 8 -15.84 32.73 22.11
C LEU A 8 -15.64 31.19 22.14
N THR A 9 -14.87 30.68 23.10
CA THR A 9 -14.65 29.23 23.30
C THR A 9 -15.95 28.51 23.64
N LEU A 10 -16.32 27.48 22.87
CA LEU A 10 -17.40 26.56 23.26
C LEU A 10 -16.81 25.39 24.08
N CYS A 11 -17.30 25.22 25.31
CA CYS A 11 -16.76 24.25 26.26
C CYS A 11 -17.22 22.81 25.99
N ALA A 12 -16.48 21.85 26.56
CA ALA A 12 -16.77 20.43 26.46
C ALA A 12 -18.02 20.00 27.25
N ALA A 13 -18.66 18.93 26.77
CA ALA A 13 -19.52 18.05 27.57
C ALA A 13 -18.90 16.64 27.53
N ALA A 14 -18.82 15.94 28.66
CA ALA A 14 -18.11 14.68 28.79
C ALA A 14 -18.78 13.71 29.78
N LEU A 15 -18.50 12.42 29.58
CA LEU A 15 -18.80 11.26 30.44
C LEU A 15 -20.24 10.73 30.50
N LEU A 16 -20.34 9.50 31.05
CA LEU A 16 -21.47 8.55 31.17
C LEU A 16 -21.60 7.60 29.96
N PHE A 17 -20.83 6.50 29.84
CA PHE A 17 -20.50 5.43 30.80
C PHE A 17 -21.68 4.47 31.09
N SER A 18 -21.86 3.48 30.21
CA SER A 18 -22.65 2.26 30.43
C SER A 18 -21.74 1.06 30.09
N ALA A 19 -21.23 0.34 31.11
CA ALA A 19 -21.92 -0.70 31.87
C ALA A 19 -21.91 -2.06 31.14
N THR A 20 -20.82 -2.81 31.33
CA THR A 20 -20.57 -4.13 30.74
C THR A 20 -21.36 -5.23 31.47
N PRO A 21 -22.21 -6.03 30.79
CA PRO A 21 -22.72 -7.29 31.36
C PRO A 21 -21.64 -8.38 31.29
N ALA A 22 -21.40 -9.08 32.41
CA ALA A 22 -20.33 -10.07 32.53
C ALA A 22 -20.84 -11.44 33.00
N ALA A 23 -20.85 -12.41 32.08
CA ALA A 23 -20.95 -13.87 32.30
C ALA A 23 -20.38 -14.55 31.03
N ALA A 24 -19.50 -15.56 31.00
CA ALA A 24 -19.32 -16.78 31.81
C ALA A 24 -20.50 -17.76 31.65
N GLN A 25 -20.38 -19.03 31.23
CA GLN A 25 -19.32 -19.94 30.72
C GLN A 25 -20.05 -21.01 29.84
N GLN A 26 -19.50 -22.01 29.12
CA GLN A 26 -18.17 -22.63 28.85
C GLN A 26 -18.31 -23.34 27.44
N ALA A 27 -17.40 -24.06 26.77
CA ALA A 27 -16.00 -24.51 26.90
C ALA A 27 -15.45 -24.81 25.46
N GLY A 28 -14.33 -25.56 25.31
CA GLY A 28 -13.83 -26.09 24.02
C GLY A 28 -12.60 -25.34 23.50
N SER A 29 -11.32 -25.66 23.77
CA SER A 29 -10.60 -26.87 24.26
C SER A 29 -9.68 -27.57 23.24
N GLU A 30 -8.95 -26.79 22.43
CA GLU A 30 -7.66 -27.14 21.79
C GLU A 30 -6.75 -25.89 21.99
N ALA A 31 -5.55 -25.88 22.59
CA ALA A 31 -4.52 -26.91 22.83
C ALA A 31 -4.02 -27.56 21.52
N GLU A 32 -2.77 -27.46 21.10
CA GLU A 32 -1.54 -26.88 21.70
C GLU A 32 -0.57 -26.61 20.50
N LYS A 33 0.24 -25.56 20.39
CA LYS A 33 1.44 -25.25 21.20
C LYS A 33 1.98 -23.84 20.95
N GLN A 34 2.67 -23.32 21.95
CA GLN A 34 3.60 -22.19 21.83
C GLN A 34 4.91 -22.63 21.13
N SER A 35 5.58 -21.72 20.42
CA SER A 35 6.97 -21.40 20.74
C SER A 35 7.38 -20.06 20.11
N MET A 36 8.35 -19.39 20.72
CA MET A 36 8.94 -18.16 20.19
C MET A 36 10.01 -18.48 19.14
N SER A 37 10.19 -17.60 18.17
CA SER A 37 11.50 -17.40 17.55
C SER A 37 11.66 -15.96 17.07
N ALA A 38 12.48 -15.19 17.79
CA ALA A 38 12.96 -13.92 17.29
C ALA A 38 14.05 -14.20 16.25
N ASN A 39 13.74 -13.96 14.97
CA ASN A 39 14.72 -14.06 13.90
C ASN A 39 14.73 -12.77 13.08
N ALA A 40 15.76 -11.95 13.26
CA ALA A 40 16.01 -10.79 12.43
C ALA A 40 16.84 -11.24 11.22
N PRO A 41 16.26 -11.30 10.00
CA PRO A 41 17.00 -11.73 8.82
C PRO A 41 18.08 -10.68 8.50
N ALA A 42 19.34 -11.11 8.62
CA ALA A 42 20.48 -10.31 8.18
C ALA A 42 20.40 -10.00 6.67
N LYS A 43 21.16 -9.00 6.23
CA LYS A 43 21.27 -8.68 4.80
C LYS A 43 21.76 -9.91 4.02
N THR A 44 20.94 -10.41 3.10
CA THR A 44 21.41 -11.21 1.97
C THR A 44 21.20 -10.43 0.68
N ASP A 45 22.24 -9.74 0.26
CA ASP A 45 22.37 -9.29 -1.12
C ASP A 45 22.44 -10.52 -2.01
N LYS A 46 21.35 -10.79 -2.74
CA LYS A 46 21.30 -11.79 -3.82
C LYS A 46 21.18 -11.09 -5.16
N GLU A 47 22.35 -10.72 -5.68
CA GLU A 47 22.53 -10.64 -7.12
C GLU A 47 22.48 -12.06 -7.70
N ASN A 48 21.48 -12.33 -8.55
CA ASN A 48 21.60 -13.37 -9.58
C ASN A 48 20.58 -13.13 -10.70
N VAL A 49 21.06 -13.09 -11.94
CA VAL A 49 20.24 -13.10 -13.15
C VAL A 49 19.84 -14.55 -13.43
N LYS A 50 18.55 -14.85 -13.68
CA LYS A 50 18.16 -16.16 -14.22
C LYS A 50 16.87 -16.16 -15.04
N ASN A 51 16.96 -16.85 -16.18
CA ASN A 51 15.92 -17.33 -17.09
C ASN A 51 14.61 -16.56 -17.21
N ALA A 52 14.48 -15.83 -18.32
CA ALA A 52 13.22 -15.87 -19.08
C ALA A 52 13.02 -17.29 -19.68
N SER A 53 11.79 -17.62 -20.08
CA SER A 53 11.42 -18.90 -20.71
C SER A 53 11.39 -20.14 -19.80
N SER A 54 10.89 -20.00 -18.58
CA SER A 54 9.93 -20.97 -18.03
C SER A 54 8.50 -20.44 -18.29
N PRO A 55 7.43 -21.26 -18.19
CA PRO A 55 6.08 -20.72 -18.02
C PRO A 55 6.01 -20.00 -16.67
N GLU A 56 6.18 -18.67 -16.68
CA GLU A 56 6.35 -17.87 -15.47
C GLU A 56 5.08 -17.83 -14.60
N ASP A 57 5.21 -18.19 -13.33
CA ASP A 57 4.10 -18.18 -12.39
C ASP A 57 3.44 -16.79 -12.31
N PRO A 58 2.13 -16.64 -12.60
CA PRO A 58 1.47 -15.33 -12.62
C PRO A 58 1.44 -14.67 -11.23
N ASN A 59 1.61 -15.47 -10.17
CA ASN A 59 1.67 -15.06 -8.77
C ASN A 59 3.09 -14.71 -8.28
N GLU A 60 4.14 -14.86 -9.11
CA GLU A 60 5.52 -14.56 -8.72
C GLU A 60 5.68 -13.06 -8.40
N ILE A 61 6.27 -12.75 -7.24
CA ILE A 61 6.41 -11.37 -6.75
C ILE A 61 7.64 -10.70 -7.37
N VAL A 62 7.41 -9.84 -8.35
CA VAL A 62 8.44 -9.02 -9.03
C VAL A 62 8.50 -7.64 -8.40
N CYS A 63 9.72 -7.19 -8.08
CA CYS A 63 9.95 -5.90 -7.42
C CYS A 63 10.67 -4.88 -8.32
N LYS A 64 9.92 -3.96 -8.93
CA LYS A 64 10.46 -2.87 -9.75
C LYS A 64 10.93 -1.70 -8.85
N LYS A 65 12.07 -1.07 -9.20
CA LYS A 65 12.59 0.13 -8.53
C LYS A 65 12.13 1.38 -9.29
N PHE A 66 11.55 2.36 -8.60
CA PHE A 66 11.10 3.62 -9.16
C PHE A 66 11.99 4.76 -8.65
N PRO A 67 12.66 5.52 -9.54
CA PRO A 67 13.43 6.70 -9.13
C PRO A 67 12.49 7.77 -8.53
N PRO A 68 13.00 8.67 -7.67
CA PRO A 68 12.23 9.82 -7.22
C PRO A 68 12.06 10.84 -8.37
N PRO A 69 11.06 11.72 -8.32
CA PRO A 69 10.98 12.85 -9.25
C PRO A 69 12.23 13.74 -9.15
N VAL A 70 12.72 14.21 -10.29
CA VAL A 70 13.93 15.06 -10.37
C VAL A 70 13.82 16.29 -9.47
N GLY A 71 14.95 16.69 -8.85
CA GLY A 71 15.00 17.78 -7.87
C GLY A 71 14.56 17.40 -6.44
N THR A 72 13.94 16.23 -6.23
CA THR A 72 13.46 15.81 -4.89
C THR A 72 14.59 15.19 -4.06
N ARG A 73 14.72 15.58 -2.78
CA ARG A 73 15.66 14.94 -1.82
C ARG A 73 15.19 13.58 -1.26
N VAL A 74 14.03 13.08 -1.68
CA VAL A 74 13.44 11.81 -1.24
C VAL A 74 14.06 10.65 -2.02
N LYS A 75 14.29 9.51 -1.34
CA LYS A 75 14.85 8.31 -1.99
C LYS A 75 13.81 7.64 -2.92
N GLY A 76 14.28 6.98 -3.97
CA GLY A 76 13.44 6.17 -4.85
C GLY A 76 12.76 5.01 -4.10
N ARG A 77 11.56 4.63 -4.56
CA ARG A 77 10.71 3.60 -3.92
C ARG A 77 10.84 2.27 -4.64
N LYS A 78 10.86 1.16 -3.89
CA LYS A 78 10.74 -0.21 -4.43
C LYS A 78 9.28 -0.64 -4.29
N ILE A 79 8.66 -1.05 -5.38
CA ILE A 79 7.28 -1.58 -5.39
C ILE A 79 7.37 -3.05 -5.79
N CYS A 80 6.72 -3.92 -5.03
CA CYS A 80 6.60 -5.35 -5.31
C CYS A 80 5.14 -5.68 -5.59
N LYS A 81 4.88 -6.40 -6.68
CA LYS A 81 3.56 -6.86 -7.14
C LYS A 81 3.72 -8.24 -7.80
N SER A 82 2.65 -9.00 -7.98
CA SER A 82 2.70 -10.23 -8.77
C SER A 82 2.92 -9.92 -10.27
N LYS A 83 3.37 -10.91 -11.06
CA LYS A 83 3.49 -10.77 -12.52
C LYS A 83 2.16 -10.42 -13.19
N ALA A 84 1.06 -11.06 -12.76
CA ALA A 84 -0.28 -10.71 -13.21
C ALA A 84 -0.62 -9.23 -12.94
N GLN A 85 -0.41 -8.75 -11.72
CA GLN A 85 -0.74 -7.38 -11.35
C GLN A 85 0.16 -6.33 -12.05
N TRP A 86 1.40 -6.69 -12.42
CA TRP A 86 2.22 -5.84 -13.29
C TRP A 86 1.70 -5.79 -14.73
N ALA A 87 1.17 -6.89 -15.26
CA ALA A 87 0.56 -6.92 -16.59
C ALA A 87 -0.76 -6.12 -16.62
N ASP A 88 -1.55 -6.17 -15.56
CA ASP A 88 -2.76 -5.35 -15.42
C ASP A 88 -2.44 -3.84 -15.34
N ASP A 89 -1.46 -3.44 -14.51
CA ASP A 89 -0.93 -2.06 -14.47
C ASP A 89 -0.54 -1.56 -15.88
N GLU A 90 0.23 -2.37 -16.62
CA GLU A 90 0.75 -2.01 -17.95
C GLU A 90 -0.37 -1.91 -19.00
N ARG A 91 -1.42 -2.75 -18.89
CA ARG A 91 -2.61 -2.67 -19.75
C ARG A 91 -3.53 -1.48 -19.44
N GLU A 92 -3.61 -1.05 -18.17
CA GLU A 92 -4.32 0.18 -17.80
C GLU A 92 -3.58 1.41 -18.36
N ILE A 93 -2.26 1.50 -18.12
CA ILE A 93 -1.41 2.60 -18.62
C ILE A 93 -1.50 2.71 -20.14
N GLN A 94 -1.42 1.59 -20.87
CA GLN A 94 -1.49 1.61 -22.34
C GLN A 94 -2.85 2.12 -22.85
N GLN A 95 -3.96 1.79 -22.18
CA GLN A 95 -5.30 2.31 -22.54
C GLN A 95 -5.45 3.81 -22.24
N ASP A 96 -4.87 4.29 -21.15
CA ASP A 96 -4.88 5.73 -20.82
C ASP A 96 -4.03 6.54 -21.83
N LEU A 97 -2.85 6.03 -22.21
CA LEU A 97 -2.01 6.62 -23.25
C LEU A 97 -2.71 6.67 -24.61
N ASP A 98 -3.33 5.57 -25.04
CA ASP A 98 -4.10 5.49 -26.28
C ASP A 98 -5.24 6.53 -26.32
N ARG A 99 -6.12 6.52 -25.30
CA ARG A 99 -7.24 7.48 -25.18
C ARG A 99 -6.78 8.95 -25.23
N ARG A 100 -5.63 9.27 -24.63
CA ARG A 100 -5.03 10.61 -24.67
C ARG A 100 -4.53 10.96 -26.08
N GLN A 101 -3.86 10.03 -26.76
CA GLN A 101 -3.37 10.22 -28.12
C GLN A 101 -4.52 10.40 -29.12
N THR A 102 -5.56 9.55 -29.08
CA THR A 102 -6.74 9.69 -29.96
C THR A 102 -7.43 11.03 -29.74
N ARG A 103 -7.59 11.49 -28.49
CA ARG A 103 -8.22 12.78 -28.17
C ARG A 103 -7.45 13.97 -28.75
N MET A 104 -6.12 13.99 -28.64
CA MET A 104 -5.31 15.10 -29.18
C MET A 104 -5.25 15.11 -30.71
N GLY A 105 -5.37 13.95 -31.36
CA GLY A 105 -5.45 13.87 -32.82
C GLY A 105 -6.74 14.45 -33.45
N HIS A 106 -7.78 14.71 -32.64
CA HIS A 106 -9.12 15.09 -33.11
C HIS A 106 -9.52 16.54 -32.82
N GLN A 107 -8.58 17.38 -32.36
CA GLN A 107 -8.84 18.75 -31.88
C GLN A 107 -7.98 19.80 -32.62
N SER A 108 -7.61 19.48 -33.87
CA SER A 108 -6.57 20.18 -34.66
C SER A 108 -7.08 20.66 -36.04
N GLY A 109 -8.40 20.78 -36.22
CA GLY A 109 -9.06 21.20 -37.46
C GLY A 109 -10.30 22.03 -37.19
#